data_AF-A0A7X3D3A1-F1
#
_entry.id   AF-A0A7X3D3A1-F1
#
_cell.length_a   1.000
_cell.length_b   1.000
_cell.length_c   1.000
_cell.angle_alpha   90.00
_cell.angle_beta   90.00
_cell.angle_gamma   90.00
#
_symmetry.space_group_name_H-M   'P 1'
#
loop_
_entity.id
_entity.type
_entity.pdbx_description
1 polymer ?
#
loop_
_entity_poly.entity_id
_entity_poly.type
_entity_poly.pdbx_seq_one_letter_code
_entity_poly.pdbx_strand_id
1 'polypeptide(L)'
;MAKVEVKQLLEAGVHFGHLTRKWNPNMAPYIYMERNGIHVINLYKTVAKLDEANEALQKIAASGRKILFVATKKQAKDIVAEKVANVNMPYITERWPGGMLTNFVTIRKAVKKMASIDRMKKDGTFMTLSKKERLQVDRLRAKLEKNLGSISDMTRLPGALFIVDTMREHIAVKEAQKLNIPIFAMVDTNSDPRDVDYLIPSNDDASKSIDIIMTQVTNAIAEGLAERKSEKQSDKEGAEDTKKAEPKKVAKEEVKEAPKAEAPATTTEAVDLTKVEGVGPKAAEALVNAGFDSYAKLAEGDPEKIKEILTEASSRMAHLDPTSWPKQAKMAAEGKWDELKEWQDNTKGGVE
;
A
#
# COMPACT_ATOMS: atom_id res chain seq x y z
N MET A 1 11.53 -21.71 6.72
CA MET A 1 12.45 -21.32 7.81
C MET A 1 13.46 -22.42 8.15
N ALA A 2 14.74 -22.22 7.78
CA ALA A 2 15.86 -22.89 8.45
C ALA A 2 16.24 -22.07 9.69
N LYS A 3 16.23 -22.66 10.89
CA LYS A 3 16.50 -21.92 12.13
C LYS A 3 17.94 -21.42 12.19
N VAL A 4 18.13 -20.17 12.63
CA VAL A 4 19.46 -19.57 12.74
C VAL A 4 20.21 -20.17 13.93
N GLU A 5 21.38 -20.76 13.68
CA GLU A 5 22.23 -21.21 14.77
C GLU A 5 22.84 -20.00 15.50
N VAL A 6 22.81 -20.03 16.83
CA VAL A 6 23.49 -19.03 17.70
C VAL A 6 24.97 -18.88 17.32
N LYS A 7 25.61 -19.95 16.86
CA LYS A 7 26.99 -19.95 16.35
C LYS A 7 27.19 -19.00 15.15
N GLN A 8 26.27 -18.99 14.19
CA GLN A 8 26.36 -18.11 13.02
C GLN A 8 26.23 -16.63 13.41
N LEU A 9 25.31 -16.31 14.33
CA LEU A 9 25.15 -14.97 14.90
C LEU A 9 26.39 -14.52 15.71
N LEU A 10 27.04 -15.47 16.40
CA LEU A 10 28.29 -15.24 17.12
C LEU A 10 29.43 -14.88 16.15
N GLU A 11 29.64 -15.70 15.12
CA GLU A 11 30.68 -15.51 14.09
C GLU A 11 30.46 -14.26 13.23
N ALA A 12 29.20 -13.87 12.99
CA ALA A 12 28.84 -12.62 12.32
C ALA A 12 28.99 -11.36 13.20
N GLY A 13 29.23 -11.50 14.50
CA GLY A 13 29.44 -10.37 15.42
C GLY A 13 28.15 -9.69 15.91
N VAL A 14 26.99 -10.35 15.78
CA VAL A 14 25.66 -9.82 16.15
C VAL A 14 25.54 -9.49 17.64
N HIS A 15 26.36 -10.17 18.46
CA HIS A 15 26.39 -10.05 19.92
C HIS A 15 27.13 -8.83 20.47
N PHE A 16 27.89 -8.09 19.66
CA PHE A 16 28.59 -6.89 20.13
C PHE A 16 27.64 -5.69 20.15
N GLY A 17 27.35 -5.15 21.34
CA GLY A 17 26.65 -3.88 21.47
C GLY A 17 27.62 -2.70 21.55
N HIS A 18 27.11 -1.59 22.08
CA HIS A 18 27.82 -0.35 22.31
C HIS A 18 28.65 -0.32 23.61
N LEU A 19 29.45 0.75 23.76
CA LEU A 19 30.17 1.07 25.00
C LEU A 19 29.22 1.28 26.19
N THR A 20 29.63 0.86 27.38
CA THR A 20 28.83 0.94 28.62
C THR A 20 28.38 2.36 29.01
N ARG A 21 29.09 3.40 28.55
CA ARG A 21 28.70 4.81 28.73
C ARG A 21 27.66 5.35 27.73
N LYS A 22 27.19 4.52 26.79
CA LYS A 22 26.24 4.89 25.72
C LYS A 22 24.92 4.10 25.76
N TRP A 23 24.78 3.15 26.69
CA TRP A 23 23.63 2.26 26.73
C TRP A 23 22.34 2.95 27.21
N ASN A 24 21.20 2.39 26.81
CA ASN A 24 19.89 2.73 27.36
C ASN A 24 19.52 1.69 28.44
N PRO A 25 19.20 2.10 29.69
CA PRO A 25 18.75 1.19 30.75
C PRO A 25 17.57 0.27 30.36
N ASN A 26 16.71 0.69 29.43
CA ASN A 26 15.61 -0.13 28.94
C ASN A 26 16.07 -1.37 28.14
N MET A 27 17.32 -1.41 27.66
CA MET A 27 17.95 -2.58 27.04
C MET A 27 18.51 -3.60 28.04
N ALA A 28 18.47 -3.33 29.36
CA ALA A 28 18.93 -4.28 30.38
C ALA A 28 18.39 -5.72 30.23
N PRO A 29 17.13 -5.98 29.83
CA PRO A 29 16.64 -7.34 29.63
C PRO A 29 17.32 -8.10 28.48
N TYR A 30 17.95 -7.41 27.53
CA TYR A 30 18.53 -8.00 26.32
C TYR A 30 20.07 -8.09 26.36
N ILE A 31 20.70 -7.40 27.31
CA ILE A 31 22.14 -7.52 27.59
C ILE A 31 22.40 -8.79 28.41
N TYR A 32 23.49 -9.49 28.11
CA TYR A 32 23.95 -10.68 28.83
C TYR A 32 25.03 -10.33 29.87
N MET A 33 26.03 -9.56 29.46
CA MET A 33 27.14 -9.11 30.31
C MET A 33 27.81 -7.87 29.70
N GLU A 34 28.80 -7.32 30.39
CA GLU A 34 29.80 -6.42 29.80
C GLU A 34 31.17 -7.12 29.71
N ARG A 35 31.95 -6.76 28.68
CA ARG A 35 33.34 -7.22 28.50
C ARG A 35 34.16 -6.11 27.87
N ASN A 36 35.30 -5.79 28.46
CA ASN A 36 36.22 -4.74 27.99
C ASN A 36 35.54 -3.36 27.76
N GLY A 37 34.52 -3.02 28.56
CA GLY A 37 33.75 -1.77 28.42
C GLY A 37 32.72 -1.75 27.29
N ILE A 38 32.43 -2.90 26.67
CA ILE A 38 31.41 -3.10 25.64
C ILE A 38 30.33 -4.04 26.18
N HIS A 39 29.05 -3.76 25.92
CA HIS A 39 27.97 -4.68 26.26
C HIS A 39 27.88 -5.85 25.27
N VAL A 40 27.56 -7.04 25.78
CA VAL A 40 27.31 -8.25 25.01
C VAL A 40 25.81 -8.52 25.01
N ILE A 41 25.20 -8.59 23.82
CA ILE A 41 23.78 -8.87 23.61
C ILE A 41 23.52 -10.38 23.76
N ASN A 42 22.41 -10.74 24.40
CA ASN A 42 22.03 -12.14 24.62
C ASN A 42 21.45 -12.76 23.32
N LEU A 43 22.30 -13.51 22.59
CA LEU A 43 21.91 -14.14 21.32
C LEU A 43 20.73 -15.11 21.41
N TYR A 44 20.46 -15.74 22.56
CA TYR A 44 19.26 -16.58 22.71
C TYR A 44 17.97 -15.74 22.65
N LYS A 45 18.02 -14.51 23.18
CA LYS A 45 16.92 -13.54 23.05
C LYS A 45 16.87 -12.94 21.65
N THR A 46 18.01 -12.76 20.98
CA THR A 46 18.06 -12.40 19.55
C THR A 46 17.38 -13.44 18.67
N VAL A 47 17.66 -14.73 18.83
CA VAL A 47 17.01 -15.81 18.04
C VAL A 47 15.51 -15.84 18.31
N ALA A 48 15.08 -15.87 19.57
CA ALA A 48 13.66 -15.92 19.91
C ALA A 48 12.86 -14.72 19.35
N LYS A 49 13.43 -13.51 19.40
CA LYS A 49 12.80 -12.30 18.82
C LYS A 49 12.91 -12.22 17.30
N LEU A 50 13.94 -12.78 16.70
CA LEU A 50 14.07 -12.89 15.24
C LEU A 50 13.04 -13.87 14.67
N ASP A 51 12.81 -15.02 15.31
CA ASP A 51 11.74 -15.96 14.94
C ASP A 51 10.35 -15.29 15.04
N GLU A 52 10.06 -14.60 16.14
CA GLU A 52 8.81 -13.83 16.36
C GLU A 52 8.60 -12.73 15.29
N ALA A 53 9.66 -11.98 14.96
CA ALA A 53 9.64 -10.97 13.91
C ALA A 53 9.44 -11.57 12.51
N ASN A 54 10.14 -12.67 12.19
CA ASN A 54 10.05 -13.36 10.91
C ASN A 54 8.64 -13.90 10.65
N GLU A 55 8.02 -14.54 11.65
CA GLU A 55 6.63 -15.02 11.56
C GLU A 55 5.64 -13.90 11.22
N ALA A 56 5.77 -12.74 11.88
CA ALA A 56 4.89 -11.61 11.64
C ALA A 56 5.15 -10.96 10.27
N LEU A 57 6.42 -10.84 9.84
CA LEU A 57 6.79 -10.33 8.52
C LEU A 57 6.32 -11.26 7.38
N GLN A 58 6.41 -12.58 7.56
CA GLN A 58 5.86 -13.58 6.64
C GLN A 58 4.34 -13.41 6.47
N LYS A 59 3.59 -13.33 7.58
CA LYS A 59 2.13 -13.09 7.58
C LYS A 59 1.75 -11.76 6.89
N ILE A 60 2.55 -10.71 7.08
CA ILE A 60 2.35 -9.41 6.42
C ILE A 60 2.65 -9.48 4.91
N ALA A 61 3.70 -10.21 4.50
CA ALA A 61 4.04 -10.47 3.10
C ALA A 61 2.95 -11.28 2.38
N ALA A 62 2.43 -12.32 3.04
CA ALA A 62 1.31 -13.14 2.56
C ALA A 62 0.02 -12.31 2.36
N SER A 63 -0.30 -11.42 3.30
CA SER A 63 -1.41 -10.45 3.12
C SER A 63 -1.22 -9.51 1.91
N GLY A 64 0.00 -9.38 1.38
CA GLY A 64 0.31 -8.55 0.22
C GLY A 64 0.41 -7.05 0.51
N ARG A 65 0.66 -6.68 1.76
CA ARG A 65 1.11 -5.33 2.10
C ARG A 65 2.62 -5.26 1.83
N LYS A 66 3.12 -4.11 1.36
CA LYS A 66 4.56 -3.90 1.14
C LYS A 66 5.22 -3.55 2.47
N ILE A 67 6.37 -4.15 2.78
CA ILE A 67 7.18 -3.83 3.95
C ILE A 67 8.23 -2.80 3.50
N LEU A 68 8.36 -1.68 4.21
CA LEU A 68 9.30 -0.61 3.86
C LEU A 68 10.54 -0.68 4.74
N PHE A 69 11.71 -0.90 4.12
CA PHE A 69 12.99 -0.97 4.82
C PHE A 69 13.63 0.43 4.94
N VAL A 70 14.29 0.73 6.06
CA VAL A 70 14.91 2.04 6.33
C VAL A 70 16.29 1.86 6.97
N ALA A 71 17.34 2.38 6.34
CA ALA A 71 18.71 2.26 6.82
C ALA A 71 19.66 3.30 6.18
N THR A 72 19.81 4.50 6.76
CA THR A 72 20.77 5.51 6.23
C THR A 72 22.22 5.30 6.72
N LYS A 73 22.46 4.24 7.50
CA LYS A 73 23.75 3.86 8.09
C LYS A 73 24.68 3.30 7.01
N LYS A 74 25.91 3.82 6.89
CA LYS A 74 26.82 3.52 5.77
C LYS A 74 27.05 2.01 5.61
N GLN A 75 27.20 1.31 6.73
CA GLN A 75 27.44 -0.14 6.80
C GLN A 75 26.24 -0.99 6.34
N ALA A 76 25.04 -0.40 6.25
CA ALA A 76 23.80 -1.07 5.88
C ALA A 76 23.30 -0.74 4.46
N LYS A 77 23.68 0.43 3.89
CA LYS A 77 23.08 0.97 2.65
C LYS A 77 23.04 -0.04 1.50
N ASP A 78 24.19 -0.63 1.20
CA ASP A 78 24.36 -1.48 0.01
C ASP A 78 23.72 -2.86 0.25
N ILE A 79 23.87 -3.41 1.47
CA ILE A 79 23.25 -4.67 1.91
C ILE A 79 21.72 -4.59 1.83
N VAL A 80 21.13 -3.53 2.39
CA VAL A 80 19.67 -3.33 2.38
C VAL A 80 19.17 -3.09 0.97
N ALA A 81 19.90 -2.33 0.14
CA ALA A 81 19.52 -2.16 -1.27
C ALA A 81 19.52 -3.49 -2.03
N GLU A 82 20.58 -4.30 -1.93
CA GLU A 82 20.71 -5.57 -2.64
C GLU A 82 19.66 -6.59 -2.18
N LYS A 83 19.63 -6.92 -0.88
CA LYS A 83 18.79 -8.00 -0.34
C LYS A 83 17.30 -7.68 -0.49
N VAL A 84 16.89 -6.42 -0.32
CA VAL A 84 15.48 -6.02 -0.38
C VAL A 84 14.99 -5.82 -1.83
N ALA A 85 15.86 -5.37 -2.76
CA ALA A 85 15.55 -5.34 -4.18
C ALA A 85 15.26 -6.74 -4.74
N ASN A 86 16.04 -7.75 -4.34
CA ASN A 86 15.84 -9.16 -4.74
C ASN A 86 14.45 -9.71 -4.36
N VAL A 87 13.85 -9.20 -3.28
CA VAL A 87 12.51 -9.59 -2.80
C VAL A 87 11.40 -8.64 -3.33
N ASN A 88 11.77 -7.63 -4.14
CA ASN A 88 10.86 -6.59 -4.65
C ASN A 88 10.06 -5.96 -3.50
N MET A 89 10.76 -5.45 -2.48
CA MET A 89 10.18 -4.62 -1.43
C MET A 89 10.81 -3.21 -1.49
N PRO A 90 10.09 -2.15 -1.10
CA PRO A 90 10.62 -0.80 -1.08
C PRO A 90 11.61 -0.58 0.07
N TYR A 91 12.65 0.23 -0.16
CA TYR A 91 13.70 0.52 0.82
C TYR A 91 14.20 1.97 0.74
N ILE A 92 14.62 2.57 1.85
CA ILE A 92 15.23 3.91 1.90
C ILE A 92 16.61 3.81 2.56
N THR A 93 17.65 3.99 1.75
CA THR A 93 19.05 3.85 2.17
C THR A 93 19.83 5.16 2.20
N GLU A 94 19.29 6.27 1.66
CA GLU A 94 20.05 7.53 1.57
C GLU A 94 19.76 8.53 2.68
N ARG A 95 18.52 9.05 2.73
CA ARG A 95 18.04 9.95 3.79
C ARG A 95 16.52 9.84 3.92
N TRP A 96 16.02 9.61 5.14
CA TRP A 96 14.60 9.77 5.42
C TRP A 96 14.16 11.24 5.27
N PRO A 97 13.20 11.58 4.39
CA PRO A 97 12.61 12.90 4.35
C PRO A 97 11.52 12.99 5.42
N GLY A 98 11.64 13.92 6.37
CA GLY A 98 10.57 14.15 7.36
C GLY A 98 9.23 14.47 6.69
N GLY A 99 8.18 13.77 7.10
CA GLY A 99 6.88 13.78 6.43
C GLY A 99 6.71 12.64 5.41
N MET A 100 7.58 11.63 5.40
CA MET A 100 7.54 10.58 4.37
C MET A 100 6.24 9.76 4.39
N LEU A 101 5.75 9.44 5.58
CA LEU A 101 4.53 8.66 5.78
C LEU A 101 3.37 9.60 6.12
N THR A 102 3.62 10.55 7.03
CA THR A 102 2.60 11.48 7.54
C THR A 102 2.17 12.54 6.51
N ASN A 103 2.98 12.78 5.46
CA ASN A 103 2.63 13.60 4.30
C ASN A 103 2.86 12.83 2.98
N PHE A 104 2.46 11.55 2.97
CA PHE A 104 2.64 10.65 1.82
C PHE A 104 2.04 11.18 0.50
N VAL A 105 1.00 12.03 0.56
CA VAL A 105 0.43 12.70 -0.63
C VAL A 105 1.46 13.61 -1.31
N THR A 106 2.28 14.34 -0.54
CA THR A 106 3.32 15.21 -1.09
C THR A 106 4.51 14.41 -1.60
N ILE A 107 4.89 13.32 -0.93
CA ILE A 107 5.89 12.37 -1.43
C ILE A 107 5.45 11.77 -2.77
N ARG A 108 4.18 11.35 -2.89
CA ARG A 108 3.62 10.81 -4.14
C ARG A 108 3.61 11.85 -5.27
N LYS A 109 3.46 13.15 -4.97
CA LYS A 109 3.66 14.23 -5.97
C LYS A 109 5.11 14.31 -6.45
N ALA A 110 6.11 14.13 -5.57
CA ALA A 110 7.53 14.09 -5.96
C ALA A 110 7.86 12.84 -6.81
N VAL A 111 7.32 11.66 -6.45
CA VAL A 111 7.42 10.43 -7.24
C VAL A 111 6.75 10.58 -8.61
N LYS A 112 5.53 11.17 -8.68
CA LYS A 112 4.85 11.44 -9.95
C LYS A 112 5.67 12.42 -10.83
N LYS A 113 6.38 13.38 -10.23
CA LYS A 113 7.29 14.28 -10.95
C LYS A 113 8.48 13.50 -11.54
N MET A 114 9.03 12.52 -10.82
CA MET A 114 10.07 11.63 -11.33
C MET A 114 9.61 10.89 -12.61
N ALA A 115 8.45 10.22 -12.54
CA ALA A 115 7.86 9.52 -13.68
C ALA A 115 7.49 10.45 -14.85
N SER A 116 7.07 11.70 -14.59
CA SER A 116 6.82 12.68 -15.67
C SER A 116 8.09 13.09 -16.41
N ILE A 117 9.25 13.10 -15.74
CA ILE A 117 10.53 13.40 -16.41
C ILE A 117 10.94 12.22 -17.31
N ASP A 118 10.72 10.98 -16.88
CA ASP A 118 10.99 9.80 -17.72
C ASP A 118 10.05 9.71 -18.92
N ARG A 119 8.80 10.17 -18.77
CA ARG A 119 7.89 10.37 -19.90
C ARG A 119 8.42 11.45 -20.86
N MET A 120 8.72 12.67 -20.39
CA MET A 120 9.26 13.75 -21.24
C MET A 120 10.56 13.37 -21.97
N LYS A 121 11.35 12.44 -21.42
CA LYS A 121 12.55 11.88 -22.08
C LYS A 121 12.22 10.88 -23.20
N LYS A 122 11.15 10.09 -23.06
CA LYS A 122 10.66 9.17 -24.09
C LYS A 122 9.92 9.91 -25.21
N ASP A 123 9.09 10.87 -24.84
CA ASP A 123 8.21 11.64 -25.74
C ASP A 123 8.97 12.74 -26.51
N GLY A 124 10.30 12.79 -26.42
CA GLY A 124 11.15 13.76 -27.11
C GLY A 124 11.10 15.21 -26.57
N THR A 125 10.07 15.58 -25.80
CA THR A 125 9.86 16.93 -25.24
C THR A 125 11.06 17.44 -24.45
N PHE A 126 11.82 16.54 -23.80
CA PHE A 126 13.05 16.89 -23.10
C PHE A 126 14.10 17.61 -23.98
N MET A 127 14.08 17.39 -25.30
CA MET A 127 15.03 17.98 -26.24
C MET A 127 14.70 19.41 -26.66
N THR A 128 13.45 19.88 -26.48
CA THR A 128 13.07 21.27 -26.77
C THR A 128 13.57 22.24 -25.70
N LEU A 129 13.83 21.74 -24.49
CA LEU A 129 14.38 22.50 -23.36
C LEU A 129 15.81 22.99 -23.64
N SER A 130 16.17 24.14 -23.09
CA SER A 130 17.55 24.66 -23.20
C SER A 130 18.57 23.73 -22.52
N LYS A 131 19.84 23.86 -22.89
CA LYS A 131 20.94 23.07 -22.29
C LYS A 131 21.04 23.27 -20.76
N LYS A 132 20.63 24.45 -20.25
CA LYS A 132 20.59 24.78 -18.82
C LYS A 132 19.45 24.05 -18.11
N GLU A 133 18.25 24.06 -18.69
CA GLU A 133 17.07 23.40 -18.13
C GLU A 133 17.19 21.89 -18.16
N ARG A 134 17.68 21.30 -19.27
CA ARG A 134 17.97 19.85 -19.34
C ARG A 134 18.89 19.41 -18.19
N LEU A 135 19.99 20.14 -17.96
CA LEU A 135 20.92 19.86 -16.87
C LEU A 135 20.27 20.00 -15.48
N GLN A 136 19.34 20.94 -15.29
CA GLN A 136 18.58 21.06 -14.03
C GLN A 136 17.57 19.91 -13.84
N VAL A 137 16.88 19.51 -14.91
CA VAL A 137 15.93 18.39 -14.92
C VAL A 137 16.64 17.05 -14.70
N ASP A 138 17.82 16.84 -15.30
CA ASP A 138 18.66 15.66 -15.05
C ASP A 138 19.16 15.59 -13.61
N ARG A 139 19.68 16.70 -13.07
CA ARG A 139 20.09 16.79 -11.66
C ARG A 139 18.92 16.52 -10.70
N LEU A 140 17.73 17.02 -11.02
CA LEU A 140 16.51 16.72 -10.27
C LEU A 140 16.12 15.24 -10.39
N ARG A 141 16.16 14.66 -11.59
CA ARG A 141 15.80 13.27 -11.85
C ARG A 141 16.72 12.29 -11.13
N ALA A 142 18.03 12.53 -11.17
CA ALA A 142 19.02 11.75 -10.44
C ALA A 142 18.88 11.90 -8.91
N LYS A 143 18.58 13.11 -8.43
CA LYS A 143 18.29 13.34 -7.00
C LYS A 143 16.99 12.65 -6.56
N LEU A 144 15.97 12.58 -7.40
CA LEU A 144 14.74 11.85 -7.09
C LEU A 144 14.98 10.33 -7.10
N GLU A 145 15.72 9.79 -8.08
CA GLU A 145 16.07 8.36 -8.12
C GLU A 145 16.78 7.92 -6.84
N LYS A 146 17.87 8.62 -6.50
CA LYS A 146 18.75 8.28 -5.38
C LYS A 146 18.05 8.32 -4.01
N ASN A 147 16.93 9.06 -3.87
CA ASN A 147 16.20 9.16 -2.61
C ASN A 147 14.86 8.41 -2.60
N LEU A 148 14.21 8.21 -3.76
CA LEU A 148 12.82 7.75 -3.85
C LEU A 148 12.56 6.74 -4.99
N GLY A 149 13.59 6.27 -5.72
CA GLY A 149 13.45 5.32 -6.83
C GLY A 149 12.73 4.04 -6.45
N SER A 150 13.16 3.44 -5.33
CA SER A 150 12.63 2.24 -4.69
C SER A 150 11.17 2.33 -4.21
N ILE A 151 10.62 3.54 -4.03
CA ILE A 151 9.22 3.76 -3.64
C ILE A 151 8.32 4.16 -4.82
N SER A 152 8.84 4.13 -6.05
CA SER A 152 8.11 4.56 -7.25
C SER A 152 6.79 3.81 -7.44
N ASP A 153 6.78 2.50 -7.19
CA ASP A 153 5.60 1.63 -7.27
C ASP A 153 4.66 1.70 -6.04
N MET A 154 4.98 2.51 -5.01
CA MET A 154 4.15 2.60 -3.79
C MET A 154 2.91 3.47 -4.00
N THR A 155 1.79 2.83 -4.36
CA THR A 155 0.47 3.48 -4.45
C THR A 155 -0.16 3.79 -3.09
N ARG A 156 0.16 2.99 -2.06
CA ARG A 156 -0.39 3.05 -0.70
C ARG A 156 0.72 3.03 0.36
N LEU A 157 0.37 3.43 1.60
CA LEU A 157 1.26 3.33 2.76
C LEU A 157 1.72 1.86 2.97
N PRO A 158 2.92 1.64 3.55
CA PRO A 158 3.42 0.30 3.83
C PRO A 158 2.57 -0.44 4.86
N GLY A 159 2.74 -1.76 4.92
CA GLY A 159 2.11 -2.63 5.91
C GLY A 159 2.84 -2.66 7.26
N ALA A 160 4.16 -2.52 7.19
CA ALA A 160 5.09 -2.47 8.30
C ALA A 160 6.36 -1.73 7.86
N LEU A 161 7.16 -1.32 8.82
CA LEU A 161 8.50 -0.78 8.60
C LEU A 161 9.54 -1.71 9.19
N PHE A 162 10.67 -1.87 8.52
CA PHE A 162 11.85 -2.53 9.05
C PHE A 162 13.00 -1.52 9.13
N ILE A 163 13.50 -1.24 10.34
CA ILE A 163 14.45 -0.15 10.61
C ILE A 163 15.80 -0.72 11.09
N VAL A 164 16.90 -0.22 10.54
CA VAL A 164 18.26 -0.45 11.06
C VAL A 164 18.75 0.83 11.71
N ASP A 165 19.10 0.78 13.01
CA ASP A 165 19.47 1.91 13.88
C ASP A 165 18.29 2.88 14.15
N THR A 166 17.50 2.60 15.20
CA THR A 166 16.32 3.41 15.57
C THR A 166 16.67 4.77 16.17
N MET A 167 17.86 4.94 16.76
CA MET A 167 18.35 6.26 17.18
C MET A 167 18.58 7.16 15.96
N ARG A 168 19.20 6.62 14.91
CA ARG A 168 19.47 7.32 13.66
C ARG A 168 18.18 7.64 12.90
N GLU A 169 17.29 6.66 12.78
CA GLU A 169 16.03 6.78 12.02
C GLU A 169 14.82 7.18 12.90
N HIS A 170 15.04 7.84 14.04
CA HIS A 170 14.00 8.25 15.00
C HIS A 170 12.83 9.07 14.40
N ILE A 171 13.03 9.70 13.23
CA ILE A 171 11.97 10.38 12.48
C ILE A 171 11.02 9.36 11.85
N ALA A 172 11.55 8.28 11.26
CA ALA A 172 10.75 7.19 10.69
C ALA A 172 9.94 6.49 11.79
N VAL A 173 10.56 6.21 12.93
CA VAL A 173 9.91 5.65 14.13
C VAL A 173 8.70 6.51 14.56
N LYS A 174 8.90 7.82 14.77
CA LYS A 174 7.84 8.73 15.21
C LYS A 174 6.73 8.93 14.18
N GLU A 175 7.06 8.90 12.88
CA GLU A 175 6.04 8.91 11.82
C GLU A 175 5.24 7.60 11.74
N ALA A 176 5.87 6.46 12.03
CA ALA A 176 5.23 5.15 12.05
C ALA A 176 4.27 4.99 13.24
N GLN A 177 4.75 5.32 14.44
CA GLN A 177 3.94 5.36 15.68
C GLN A 177 2.70 6.23 15.50
N LYS A 178 2.85 7.44 14.93
CA LYS A 178 1.72 8.37 14.68
C LYS A 178 0.68 7.85 13.68
N LEU A 179 1.00 6.83 12.89
CA LEU A 179 0.11 6.24 11.88
C LEU A 179 -0.28 4.78 12.22
N ASN A 180 0.08 4.29 13.40
CA ASN A 180 -0.10 2.91 13.85
C ASN A 180 0.43 1.88 12.82
N ILE A 181 1.57 2.18 12.18
CA ILE A 181 2.27 1.26 11.27
C ILE A 181 3.25 0.44 12.12
N PRO A 182 3.12 -0.90 12.18
CA PRO A 182 3.96 -1.74 13.05
C PRO A 182 5.43 -1.67 12.65
N ILE A 183 6.28 -1.57 13.67
CA ILE A 183 7.71 -1.31 13.58
C ILE A 183 8.48 -2.57 13.96
N PHE A 184 9.27 -3.04 13.01
CA PHE A 184 10.29 -4.06 13.17
C PHE A 184 11.65 -3.34 13.16
N ALA A 185 12.57 -3.70 14.05
CA ALA A 185 13.88 -3.04 14.01
C ALA A 185 15.03 -3.89 14.55
N MET A 186 16.22 -3.67 13.98
CA MET A 186 17.48 -4.00 14.65
C MET A 186 17.74 -2.96 15.75
N VAL A 187 17.89 -3.42 16.99
CA VAL A 187 18.03 -2.57 18.18
C VAL A 187 19.33 -2.92 18.92
N ASP A 188 20.32 -2.03 18.85
CA ASP A 188 21.52 -2.11 19.71
C ASP A 188 21.20 -1.56 21.12
N THR A 189 22.00 -1.95 22.08
CA THR A 189 22.05 -1.53 23.49
C THR A 189 21.99 -0.02 23.76
N ASN A 190 22.25 0.84 22.76
CA ASN A 190 22.12 2.30 22.84
C ASN A 190 20.67 2.82 22.67
N SER A 191 19.81 2.01 22.04
CA SER A 191 18.49 2.39 21.55
C SER A 191 17.39 2.05 22.57
N ASP A 192 16.21 2.65 22.44
CA ASP A 192 15.06 2.26 23.28
C ASP A 192 14.27 1.11 22.64
N PRO A 193 14.10 -0.03 23.33
CA PRO A 193 13.29 -1.14 22.82
C PRO A 193 11.78 -0.87 22.91
N ARG A 194 11.32 0.15 23.65
CA ARG A 194 9.89 0.45 23.82
C ARG A 194 9.25 1.14 22.61
N ASP A 195 10.08 1.75 21.76
CA ASP A 195 9.64 2.45 20.55
C ASP A 195 9.30 1.50 19.38
N VAL A 196 9.49 0.18 19.55
CA VAL A 196 9.47 -0.84 18.50
C VAL A 196 8.58 -2.01 18.90
N ASP A 197 7.60 -2.38 18.07
CA ASP A 197 6.71 -3.53 18.33
C ASP A 197 7.46 -4.87 18.27
N TYR A 198 8.27 -5.06 17.23
CA TYR A 198 9.04 -6.29 16.96
C TYR A 198 10.54 -5.98 16.95
N LEU A 199 11.09 -5.79 18.16
CA LEU A 199 12.50 -5.52 18.39
C LEU A 199 13.38 -6.77 18.19
N ILE A 200 14.48 -6.64 17.44
CA ILE A 200 15.51 -7.67 17.25
C ILE A 200 16.79 -7.16 17.93
N PRO A 201 17.17 -7.68 19.12
CA PRO A 201 18.39 -7.25 19.81
C PRO A 201 19.63 -7.64 19.02
N SER A 202 20.34 -6.68 18.42
CA SER A 202 21.43 -6.97 17.47
C SER A 202 22.34 -5.77 17.22
N ASN A 203 23.61 -6.05 16.93
CA ASN A 203 24.59 -5.09 16.44
C ASN A 203 24.17 -4.46 15.10
N ASP A 204 24.04 -3.13 15.04
CA ASP A 204 23.70 -2.38 13.83
C ASP A 204 24.88 -1.60 13.20
N ASP A 205 26.07 -1.67 13.79
CA ASP A 205 27.30 -1.04 13.29
C ASP A 205 28.14 -1.98 12.40
N ALA A 206 28.04 -3.30 12.59
CA ALA A 206 28.80 -4.29 11.83
C ALA A 206 28.04 -4.79 10.58
N SER A 207 28.57 -4.55 9.38
CA SER A 207 28.00 -5.03 8.12
C SER A 207 27.70 -6.54 8.10
N LYS A 208 28.51 -7.39 8.75
CA LYS A 208 28.24 -8.84 8.85
C LYS A 208 27.00 -9.16 9.69
N SER A 209 26.75 -8.40 10.76
CA SER A 209 25.56 -8.53 11.60
C SER A 209 24.31 -8.11 10.83
N ILE A 210 24.40 -6.98 10.13
CA ILE A 210 23.32 -6.47 9.28
C ILE A 210 23.03 -7.48 8.16
N ASP A 211 24.04 -8.03 7.48
CA ASP A 211 23.85 -9.01 6.41
C ASP A 211 23.15 -10.29 6.87
N ILE A 212 23.55 -10.90 8.00
CA ILE A 212 22.92 -12.14 8.47
C ILE A 212 21.47 -11.92 8.92
N ILE A 213 21.18 -10.83 9.64
CA ILE A 213 19.81 -10.50 10.07
C ILE A 213 18.94 -10.14 8.87
N MET A 214 19.43 -9.27 7.97
CA MET A 214 18.72 -8.90 6.74
C MET A 214 18.43 -10.11 5.87
N THR A 215 19.38 -11.03 5.69
CA THR A 215 19.20 -12.24 4.89
C THR A 215 18.05 -13.10 5.41
N GLN A 216 17.99 -13.33 6.73
CA GLN A 216 16.92 -14.12 7.34
C GLN A 216 15.55 -13.45 7.22
N VAL A 217 15.49 -12.13 7.45
CA VAL A 217 14.29 -11.32 7.26
C VAL A 217 13.81 -11.34 5.79
N THR A 218 14.72 -11.22 4.82
CA THR A 218 14.36 -11.29 3.39
C THR A 218 13.93 -12.69 2.97
N ASN A 219 14.48 -13.75 3.58
CA ASN A 219 14.05 -15.13 3.34
C ASN A 219 12.63 -15.38 3.85
N ALA A 220 12.30 -14.94 5.08
CA ALA A 220 10.94 -15.07 5.62
C ALA A 220 9.88 -14.31 4.79
N ILE A 221 10.24 -13.13 4.27
CA ILE A 221 9.37 -12.37 3.37
C ILE A 221 9.26 -13.06 1.99
N ALA A 222 10.34 -13.68 1.49
CA ALA A 222 10.31 -14.44 0.25
C ALA A 222 9.46 -15.72 0.37
N GLU A 223 9.53 -16.43 1.50
CA GLU A 223 8.63 -17.56 1.85
C GLU A 223 7.16 -17.07 1.84
N GLY A 224 6.82 -16.00 2.57
CA GLY A 224 5.45 -15.44 2.58
C GLY A 224 4.96 -14.89 1.23
N LEU A 225 5.86 -14.41 0.38
CA LEU A 225 5.53 -14.03 -1.01
C LEU A 225 5.37 -15.24 -1.94
N ALA A 226 5.94 -16.40 -1.61
CA ALA A 226 5.76 -17.65 -2.34
C ALA A 226 4.43 -18.31 -1.96
N GLU A 227 4.13 -18.42 -0.66
CA GLU A 227 2.85 -18.92 -0.13
C GLU A 227 1.66 -18.22 -0.81
N ARG A 228 1.70 -16.89 -0.86
CA ARG A 228 0.72 -16.05 -1.54
C ARG A 228 0.59 -16.28 -3.05
N LYS A 229 1.66 -16.74 -3.72
CA LYS A 229 1.58 -17.12 -5.15
C LYS A 229 0.88 -18.45 -5.31
N SER A 230 1.22 -19.44 -4.48
CA SER A 230 0.54 -20.75 -4.47
C SER A 230 -0.95 -20.63 -4.15
N GLU A 231 -1.35 -19.88 -3.11
CA GLU A 231 -2.77 -19.62 -2.80
C GLU A 231 -3.52 -19.09 -4.03
N LYS A 232 -2.94 -18.11 -4.71
CA LYS A 232 -3.51 -17.50 -5.94
C LYS A 232 -3.43 -18.37 -7.19
N GLN A 233 -2.76 -19.50 -7.13
CA GLN A 233 -2.78 -20.53 -8.18
C GLN A 233 -3.83 -21.57 -7.85
N SER A 234 -3.91 -22.07 -6.60
CA SER A 234 -4.99 -22.96 -6.17
C SER A 234 -6.38 -22.31 -6.29
N ASP A 235 -6.52 -21.01 -5.98
CA ASP A 235 -7.77 -20.26 -6.17
C ASP A 235 -8.21 -20.21 -7.65
N LYS A 236 -7.24 -20.23 -8.58
CA LYS A 236 -7.52 -20.21 -10.02
C LYS A 236 -7.80 -21.59 -10.58
N GLU A 237 -7.01 -22.58 -10.18
CA GLU A 237 -7.17 -23.98 -10.60
C GLU A 237 -8.51 -24.53 -10.07
N GLY A 238 -8.89 -24.22 -8.83
CA GLY A 238 -10.22 -24.51 -8.29
C GLY A 238 -11.36 -23.76 -9.02
N ALA A 239 -11.11 -22.56 -9.53
CA ALA A 239 -12.06 -21.81 -10.36
C ALA A 239 -12.17 -22.30 -11.82
N GLU A 240 -11.22 -23.13 -12.29
CA GLU A 240 -11.32 -23.85 -13.56
C GLU A 240 -11.95 -25.24 -13.39
N ASP A 241 -11.66 -25.96 -12.30
CA ASP A 241 -12.24 -27.30 -12.07
C ASP A 241 -13.73 -27.21 -11.69
N THR A 242 -14.16 -26.15 -10.98
CA THR A 242 -15.59 -25.83 -10.80
C THR A 242 -16.32 -25.46 -12.09
N LYS A 243 -15.62 -25.15 -13.19
CA LYS A 243 -16.20 -24.98 -14.54
C LYS A 243 -16.19 -26.27 -15.39
N LYS A 244 -15.70 -27.38 -14.86
CA LYS A 244 -15.64 -28.68 -15.53
C LYS A 244 -16.78 -29.64 -15.17
N ALA A 245 -17.62 -29.25 -14.22
CA ALA A 245 -18.65 -30.10 -13.61
C ALA A 245 -20.09 -29.85 -14.12
N GLU A 246 -20.28 -29.52 -15.41
CA GLU A 246 -21.60 -29.57 -16.06
C GLU A 246 -21.75 -30.84 -16.92
N PRO A 247 -22.82 -31.65 -16.74
CA PRO A 247 -23.02 -32.89 -17.50
C PRO A 247 -23.53 -32.65 -18.93
N LYS A 248 -23.18 -33.57 -19.86
CA LYS A 248 -23.47 -33.41 -21.30
C LYS A 248 -24.92 -33.72 -21.71
N LYS A 249 -25.41 -32.82 -22.57
CA LYS A 249 -26.62 -32.82 -23.44
C LYS A 249 -27.09 -34.16 -24.03
N VAL A 250 -28.39 -34.16 -24.32
CA VAL A 250 -29.10 -34.67 -25.52
C VAL A 250 -30.17 -33.61 -25.88
N ALA A 251 -30.60 -33.27 -27.11
CA ALA A 251 -30.35 -33.82 -28.45
C ALA A 251 -29.54 -32.81 -29.36
N LYS A 252 -29.68 -32.52 -30.68
CA LYS A 252 -30.73 -32.51 -31.77
C LYS A 252 -31.87 -31.49 -31.57
N GLU A 253 -32.55 -30.87 -32.56
CA GLU A 253 -32.33 -30.43 -33.99
C GLU A 253 -33.61 -29.62 -34.41
N GLU A 254 -33.76 -28.86 -35.51
CA GLU A 254 -32.89 -28.35 -36.61
C GLU A 254 -32.34 -26.92 -36.27
N VAL A 255 -31.60 -26.12 -37.07
CA VAL A 255 -31.14 -26.03 -38.49
C VAL A 255 -32.01 -25.25 -39.49
N LYS A 256 -31.66 -23.96 -39.74
CA LYS A 256 -31.45 -23.38 -41.10
C LYS A 256 -30.75 -22.01 -41.05
N GLU A 257 -30.25 -21.56 -42.19
CA GLU A 257 -29.20 -20.53 -42.33
C GLU A 257 -29.69 -19.10 -42.69
N ALA A 258 -28.88 -18.11 -42.26
CA ALA A 258 -28.28 -16.95 -42.99
C ALA A 258 -28.95 -16.36 -44.28
N PRO A 259 -28.71 -15.06 -44.64
CA PRO A 259 -27.52 -14.25 -44.30
C PRO A 259 -27.68 -12.72 -44.07
N LYS A 260 -26.58 -12.10 -43.58
CA LYS A 260 -26.10 -10.68 -43.72
C LYS A 260 -27.08 -9.51 -43.93
N ALA A 261 -27.02 -8.51 -43.04
CA ALA A 261 -27.03 -7.06 -43.34
C ALA A 261 -26.46 -6.23 -42.14
N GLU A 262 -26.35 -4.91 -42.28
CA GLU A 262 -25.66 -3.98 -41.36
C GLU A 262 -26.59 -3.31 -40.31
N ALA A 263 -26.01 -2.96 -39.14
CA ALA A 263 -26.22 -1.83 -38.19
C ALA A 263 -27.53 -0.98 -38.13
N PRO A 264 -27.83 -0.22 -37.04
CA PRO A 264 -27.29 -0.24 -35.65
C PRO A 264 -28.35 -0.22 -34.51
N ALA A 265 -27.89 -0.33 -33.24
CA ALA A 265 -28.61 -0.02 -31.98
C ALA A 265 -29.83 -0.91 -31.62
N THR A 266 -30.33 -0.98 -30.38
CA THR A 266 -29.99 -0.30 -29.10
C THR A 266 -29.73 -1.32 -27.97
N THR A 267 -28.86 -0.98 -27.01
CA THR A 267 -28.64 -1.78 -25.78
C THR A 267 -29.34 -1.17 -24.56
N THR A 268 -30.04 -2.00 -23.79
CA THR A 268 -30.56 -1.64 -22.46
C THR A 268 -29.47 -1.82 -21.41
N GLU A 269 -28.70 -0.76 -21.14
CA GLU A 269 -27.73 -0.73 -20.05
C GLU A 269 -28.39 -0.26 -18.75
N ALA A 270 -28.01 -0.87 -17.61
CA ALA A 270 -28.49 -0.45 -16.30
C ALA A 270 -27.85 0.90 -15.89
N VAL A 271 -28.68 1.83 -15.41
CA VAL A 271 -28.27 3.23 -15.23
C VAL A 271 -27.64 3.47 -13.86
N ASP A 272 -26.41 3.96 -13.83
CA ASP A 272 -25.69 4.30 -12.60
C ASP A 272 -26.20 5.61 -11.98
N LEU A 273 -27.08 5.49 -10.98
CA LEU A 273 -27.67 6.63 -10.27
C LEU A 273 -26.67 7.44 -9.43
N THR A 274 -25.46 6.93 -9.16
CA THR A 274 -24.47 7.62 -8.31
C THR A 274 -23.85 8.87 -8.93
N LYS A 275 -24.20 9.19 -10.19
CA LYS A 275 -23.87 10.47 -10.85
C LYS A 275 -24.72 11.66 -10.37
N VAL A 276 -25.80 11.42 -9.62
CA VAL A 276 -26.58 12.45 -8.96
C VAL A 276 -25.90 12.80 -7.63
N GLU A 277 -25.52 14.06 -7.44
CA GLU A 277 -24.87 14.52 -6.21
C GLU A 277 -25.83 14.38 -5.03
N GLY A 278 -25.36 13.73 -3.96
CA GLY A 278 -26.16 13.31 -2.80
C GLY A 278 -26.57 11.83 -2.84
N VAL A 279 -26.66 11.20 -4.01
CA VAL A 279 -27.02 9.78 -4.15
C VAL A 279 -25.79 8.89 -3.91
N GLY A 280 -25.51 8.61 -2.64
CA GLY A 280 -24.51 7.62 -2.26
C GLY A 280 -24.91 6.18 -2.69
N PRO A 281 -23.97 5.21 -2.79
CA PRO A 281 -24.25 3.89 -3.34
C PRO A 281 -25.42 3.13 -2.69
N LYS A 282 -25.65 3.32 -1.38
CA LYS A 282 -26.79 2.72 -0.66
C LYS A 282 -28.13 3.40 -0.94
N ALA A 283 -28.12 4.69 -1.26
CA ALA A 283 -29.30 5.39 -1.73
C ALA A 283 -29.65 4.95 -3.16
N ALA A 284 -28.66 4.77 -4.04
CA ALA A 284 -28.87 4.18 -5.36
C ALA A 284 -29.45 2.77 -5.27
N GLU A 285 -28.90 1.90 -4.41
CA GLU A 285 -29.42 0.55 -4.16
C GLU A 285 -30.87 0.56 -3.65
N ALA A 286 -31.19 1.43 -2.69
CA ALA A 286 -32.56 1.60 -2.18
C ALA A 286 -33.54 2.13 -3.25
N LEU A 287 -33.12 3.10 -4.07
CA LEU A 287 -33.90 3.66 -5.17
C LEU A 287 -34.23 2.59 -6.23
N VAL A 288 -33.23 1.81 -6.66
CA VAL A 288 -33.43 0.71 -7.64
C VAL A 288 -34.40 -0.34 -7.08
N ASN A 289 -34.24 -0.73 -5.81
CA ASN A 289 -35.16 -1.66 -5.15
C ASN A 289 -36.60 -1.12 -5.02
N ALA A 290 -36.77 0.21 -4.97
CA ALA A 290 -38.06 0.90 -4.97
C ALA A 290 -38.61 1.19 -6.39
N GLY A 291 -37.97 0.68 -7.45
CA GLY A 291 -38.41 0.79 -8.84
C GLY A 291 -37.87 1.99 -9.62
N PHE A 292 -37.08 2.86 -8.98
CA PHE A 292 -36.31 3.93 -9.64
C PHE A 292 -35.03 3.34 -10.24
N ASP A 293 -35.15 2.65 -11.37
CA ASP A 293 -34.04 1.99 -12.09
C ASP A 293 -33.31 2.88 -13.13
N SER A 294 -33.75 4.14 -13.26
CA SER A 294 -33.38 5.02 -14.37
C SER A 294 -33.57 6.49 -14.04
N TYR A 295 -32.74 7.37 -14.64
CA TYR A 295 -32.82 8.81 -14.41
C TYR A 295 -34.20 9.40 -14.76
N ALA A 296 -34.89 8.87 -15.77
CA ALA A 296 -36.23 9.32 -16.16
C ALA A 296 -37.24 9.14 -15.01
N LYS A 297 -37.29 7.94 -14.40
CA LYS A 297 -38.15 7.69 -13.23
C LYS A 297 -37.76 8.55 -12.03
N LEU A 298 -36.46 8.74 -11.79
CA LEU A 298 -35.98 9.58 -10.68
C LEU A 298 -36.29 11.08 -10.90
N ALA A 299 -36.38 11.53 -12.15
CA ALA A 299 -36.80 12.88 -12.53
C ALA A 299 -38.31 13.13 -12.34
N GLU A 300 -39.13 12.08 -12.42
CA GLU A 300 -40.57 12.10 -12.12
C GLU A 300 -40.88 11.84 -10.64
N GLY A 301 -39.85 11.49 -9.85
CA GLY A 301 -39.95 11.19 -8.43
C GLY A 301 -40.23 12.41 -7.56
N ASP A 302 -41.21 12.29 -6.67
CA ASP A 302 -41.55 13.29 -5.66
C ASP A 302 -40.50 13.25 -4.51
N PRO A 303 -39.82 14.37 -4.17
CA PRO A 303 -38.83 14.41 -3.10
C PRO A 303 -39.33 13.90 -1.75
N GLU A 304 -40.60 14.11 -1.39
CA GLU A 304 -41.12 13.64 -0.10
C GLU A 304 -41.21 12.11 -0.08
N LYS A 305 -41.71 11.51 -1.17
CA LYS A 305 -41.78 10.05 -1.32
C LYS A 305 -40.40 9.40 -1.41
N ILE A 306 -39.45 10.04 -2.08
CA ILE A 306 -38.05 9.59 -2.10
C ILE A 306 -37.47 9.59 -0.67
N LYS A 307 -37.76 10.63 0.14
CA LYS A 307 -37.27 10.73 1.53
C LYS A 307 -37.89 9.67 2.45
N GLU A 308 -39.17 9.36 2.25
CA GLU A 308 -39.88 8.26 2.92
C GLU A 308 -39.23 6.90 2.62
N ILE A 309 -39.08 6.57 1.33
CA ILE A 309 -38.45 5.32 0.84
C ILE A 309 -37.02 5.14 1.40
N LEU A 310 -36.21 6.19 1.42
CA LEU A 310 -34.85 6.14 2.00
C LEU A 310 -34.87 5.89 3.51
N THR A 311 -35.85 6.46 4.21
CA THR A 311 -36.01 6.35 5.66
C THR A 311 -36.47 4.95 6.07
N GLU A 312 -37.40 4.35 5.31
CA GLU A 312 -37.79 2.94 5.44
C GLU A 312 -36.59 2.01 5.14
N ALA A 313 -35.87 2.26 4.05
CA ALA A 313 -34.73 1.43 3.62
C ALA A 313 -33.59 1.42 4.65
N SER A 314 -33.28 2.55 5.31
CA SER A 314 -32.68 2.52 6.65
C SER A 314 -32.80 3.87 7.38
N SER A 315 -33.00 3.81 8.70
CA SER A 315 -32.98 4.98 9.60
C SER A 315 -31.69 5.81 9.56
N ARG A 316 -30.58 5.25 9.05
CA ARG A 316 -29.33 6.01 8.85
C ARG A 316 -29.38 6.96 7.64
N MET A 317 -30.34 6.81 6.73
CA MET A 317 -30.48 7.65 5.53
C MET A 317 -31.49 8.79 5.69
N ALA A 318 -32.20 8.87 6.83
CA ALA A 318 -33.16 9.94 7.15
C ALA A 318 -32.55 11.36 7.20
N HIS A 319 -31.22 11.49 7.19
CA HIS A 319 -30.50 12.76 7.14
C HIS A 319 -30.20 13.25 5.70
N LEU A 320 -30.50 12.44 4.68
CA LEU A 320 -30.33 12.83 3.28
C LEU A 320 -31.47 13.77 2.86
N ASP A 321 -31.15 14.72 1.99
CA ASP A 321 -32.12 15.60 1.37
C ASP A 321 -32.22 15.33 -0.14
N PRO A 322 -33.34 14.79 -0.65
CA PRO A 322 -33.50 14.45 -2.06
C PRO A 322 -34.10 15.59 -2.90
N THR A 323 -34.29 16.81 -2.36
CA THR A 323 -34.97 17.91 -3.05
C THR A 323 -34.37 18.29 -4.42
N SER A 324 -33.05 18.14 -4.61
CA SER A 324 -32.41 18.37 -5.92
C SER A 324 -32.36 17.15 -6.82
N TRP A 325 -32.58 15.93 -6.31
CA TRP A 325 -32.32 14.70 -7.06
C TRP A 325 -33.17 14.58 -8.33
N PRO A 326 -34.46 14.96 -8.35
CA PRO A 326 -35.25 14.98 -9.59
C PRO A 326 -34.75 16.02 -10.62
N LYS A 327 -34.29 17.20 -10.16
CA LYS A 327 -33.69 18.23 -11.05
C LYS A 327 -32.41 17.69 -11.72
N GLN A 328 -31.52 17.10 -10.94
CA GLN A 328 -30.28 16.51 -11.42
C GLN A 328 -30.54 15.30 -12.33
N ALA A 329 -31.46 14.41 -11.95
CA ALA A 329 -31.85 13.26 -12.74
C ALA A 329 -32.47 13.67 -14.08
N LYS A 330 -33.23 14.78 -14.12
CA LYS A 330 -33.75 15.33 -15.39
C LYS A 330 -32.62 15.77 -16.33
N MET A 331 -31.62 16.49 -15.82
CA MET A 331 -30.46 16.90 -16.64
C MET A 331 -29.64 15.68 -17.12
N ALA A 332 -29.49 14.66 -16.29
CA ALA A 332 -28.87 13.39 -16.67
C ALA A 332 -29.67 12.60 -17.72
N ALA A 333 -31.01 12.60 -17.64
CA ALA A 333 -31.91 11.99 -18.61
C ALA A 333 -31.94 12.73 -19.96
N GLU A 334 -31.86 14.07 -19.94
CA GLU A 334 -31.70 14.93 -21.12
C GLU A 334 -30.28 14.85 -21.73
N GLY A 335 -29.35 14.11 -21.12
CA GLY A 335 -27.97 13.93 -21.59
C GLY A 335 -27.06 15.16 -21.40
N LYS A 336 -27.49 16.15 -20.61
CA LYS A 336 -26.82 17.44 -20.41
C LYS A 336 -25.73 17.36 -19.35
N TRP A 337 -24.74 16.51 -19.61
CA TRP A 337 -23.67 16.20 -18.64
C TRP A 337 -22.80 17.42 -18.27
N ASP A 338 -22.59 18.35 -19.20
CA ASP A 338 -21.83 19.57 -18.94
C ASP A 338 -22.63 20.59 -18.10
N GLU A 339 -23.92 20.83 -18.42
CA GLU A 339 -24.82 21.68 -17.61
C GLU A 339 -25.00 21.12 -16.20
N LEU A 340 -25.23 19.81 -16.07
CA LEU A 340 -25.34 19.12 -14.77
C LEU A 340 -24.08 19.30 -13.93
N LYS A 341 -22.91 19.21 -14.57
CA LYS A 341 -21.63 19.37 -13.88
C LYS A 341 -21.39 20.83 -13.46
N GLU A 342 -21.70 21.81 -14.31
CA GLU A 342 -21.62 23.22 -13.92
C GLU A 342 -22.58 23.56 -12.77
N TRP A 343 -23.75 22.91 -12.72
CA TRP A 343 -24.66 23.01 -11.58
C TRP A 343 -24.06 22.38 -10.30
N GLN A 344 -23.52 21.17 -10.39
CA GLN A 344 -22.84 20.46 -9.27
C GLN A 344 -21.56 21.17 -8.77
N ASP A 345 -20.78 21.81 -9.65
CA ASP A 345 -19.61 22.60 -9.25
C ASP A 345 -20.00 23.91 -8.51
N ASN A 346 -21.28 24.34 -8.58
CA ASN A 346 -21.81 25.54 -7.91
C ASN A 346 -22.68 25.25 -6.67
N THR A 347 -23.49 24.19 -6.65
CA THR A 347 -24.25 23.75 -5.46
C THR A 347 -23.39 22.88 -4.55
N LYS A 348 -23.68 22.83 -3.24
CA LYS A 348 -22.78 22.15 -2.29
C LYS A 348 -23.47 21.01 -1.54
N GLY A 349 -23.38 19.80 -2.08
CA GLY A 349 -24.09 18.62 -1.57
C GLY A 349 -25.51 18.49 -2.11
N GLY A 350 -25.80 19.05 -3.30
CA GLY A 350 -27.12 18.99 -3.90
C GLY A 350 -28.21 19.79 -3.18
N VAL A 351 -27.87 20.96 -2.63
CA VAL A 351 -28.83 21.95 -2.10
C VAL A 351 -28.54 23.31 -2.76
N GLU A 352 -29.61 24.03 -3.13
CA GLU A 352 -29.58 25.38 -3.73
C GLU A 352 -29.41 26.49 -2.66
#